data_AF-T0LN08-F1
#
_entry.id   AF-T0LN08-F1
#
_cell.length_a   1.000
_cell.length_b   1.000
_cell.length_c   1.000
_cell.angle_alpha   90.00
_cell.angle_beta   90.00
_cell.angle_gamma   90.00
#
_symmetry.space_group_name_H-M   'P 1'
#
loop_
_entity.id
_entity.type
_entity.pdbx_description
1 polymer ?
#
loop_
_entity_poly.entity_id
_entity_poly.type
_entity_poly.pdbx_seq_one_letter_code
_entity_poly.pdbx_strand_id
1 'polypeptide(L)'
;MSGEGEIFSFTVVHDGLEQFKMQIPYIMAIIKMKEGPLVTGQVVDCSPEEIKIGTKVTATLRRVRAEGKEGIIQYGYKFTVTP
;
A
#
# COMPACT_ATOMS: atom_id res chain seq x y z
N MET A 1 -2.61 11.97 12.47
CA MET A 1 -2.05 10.61 12.51
C MET A 1 -0.60 10.69 12.06
N SER A 2 0.34 10.04 12.73
CA SER A 2 1.78 10.05 12.46
C SER A 2 2.15 9.31 11.18
N GLY A 3 1.22 8.51 10.63
CA GLY A 3 1.46 7.67 9.46
C GLY A 3 2.10 6.33 9.80
N GLU A 4 2.48 6.11 11.07
CA GLU A 4 3.06 4.85 11.53
C GLU A 4 1.97 3.80 11.80
N GLY A 5 2.22 2.56 11.40
CA GLY A 5 1.34 1.44 11.68
C GLY A 5 2.03 0.09 11.56
N GLU A 6 1.25 -0.97 11.67
CA GLU A 6 1.69 -2.34 11.47
C GLU A 6 0.71 -3.11 10.60
N ILE A 7 1.21 -4.06 9.81
CA ILE A 7 0.36 -4.93 8.98
C ILE A 7 -0.52 -5.78 9.89
N PHE A 8 -1.83 -5.55 9.84
CA PHE A 8 -2.83 -6.36 10.54
C PHE A 8 -3.18 -7.62 9.74
N SER A 9 -3.35 -7.49 8.43
CA SER A 9 -3.58 -8.58 7.49
C SER A 9 -3.17 -8.13 6.08
N PHE A 10 -2.75 -9.05 5.22
CA PHE A 10 -2.36 -8.73 3.84
C PHE A 10 -2.68 -9.85 2.86
N THR A 11 -2.71 -9.50 1.59
CA THR A 11 -2.80 -10.42 0.46
C THR A 11 -1.89 -9.97 -0.67
N VAL A 12 -1.47 -10.90 -1.52
CA VAL A 12 -0.65 -10.64 -2.69
C VAL A 12 -1.52 -10.80 -3.92
N VAL A 13 -1.75 -9.70 -4.63
CA VAL A 13 -2.60 -9.68 -5.82
C VAL A 13 -1.75 -10.07 -7.03
N HIS A 14 -2.00 -11.26 -7.55
CA HIS A 14 -1.34 -11.83 -8.73
C HIS A 14 -2.13 -11.61 -10.02
N ASP A 15 -3.44 -11.40 -9.90
CA ASP A 15 -4.30 -11.00 -11.01
C ASP A 15 -5.14 -9.81 -10.54
N GLY A 16 -4.97 -8.68 -11.21
CA GLY A 16 -5.45 -7.37 -10.77
C GLY A 16 -6.08 -6.58 -11.89
N LEU A 17 -6.71 -5.46 -11.54
CA LEU A 17 -7.34 -4.59 -12.53
C LEU A 17 -6.33 -4.07 -13.55
N GLU A 18 -6.79 -3.81 -14.79
CA GLU A 18 -5.99 -3.28 -15.90
C GLU A 18 -5.05 -2.14 -15.47
N GLN A 19 -5.58 -1.19 -14.69
CA GLN A 19 -4.88 -0.01 -14.21
C GLN A 19 -3.71 -0.30 -13.24
N PHE A 20 -3.65 -1.50 -12.66
CA PHE A 20 -2.60 -1.96 -11.76
C PHE A 20 -1.74 -3.08 -12.34
N LYS A 21 -1.94 -3.46 -13.63
CA LYS A 21 -1.18 -4.54 -14.28
C LYS A 21 0.34 -4.37 -14.18
N MET A 22 0.84 -3.14 -14.31
CA MET A 22 2.28 -2.85 -14.19
C MET A 22 2.83 -2.99 -12.77
N GLN A 23 1.97 -3.17 -11.76
CA GLN A 23 2.34 -3.35 -10.36
C GLN A 23 2.19 -4.81 -9.92
N ILE A 24 1.72 -5.72 -10.78
CA ILE A 24 1.55 -7.13 -10.42
C ILE A 24 2.94 -7.81 -10.31
N PRO A 25 3.19 -8.61 -9.26
CA PRO A 25 2.37 -8.76 -8.06
C PRO A 25 2.51 -7.58 -7.09
N TYR A 26 1.40 -7.12 -6.49
CA TYR A 26 1.42 -6.09 -5.46
C TYR A 26 0.76 -6.53 -4.16
N ILE A 27 1.19 -5.92 -3.06
CA ILE A 27 0.69 -6.22 -1.72
C ILE A 27 -0.46 -5.27 -1.40
N MET A 28 -1.61 -5.82 -1.04
CA MET A 28 -2.72 -5.10 -0.39
C MET A 28 -2.77 -5.47 1.08
N ALA A 29 -2.80 -4.48 1.97
CA ALA A 29 -2.81 -4.71 3.40
C ALA A 29 -3.87 -3.87 4.12
N ILE A 30 -4.36 -4.41 5.23
CA ILE A 30 -5.02 -3.65 6.29
C ILE A 30 -3.94 -3.30 7.30
N ILE A 31 -3.76 -2.01 7.57
CA ILE A 31 -2.77 -1.48 8.49
C ILE A 31 -3.48 -1.04 9.76
N LYS A 32 -3.01 -1.52 10.90
CA LYS A 32 -3.37 -0.98 12.21
C LYS A 32 -2.49 0.22 12.50
N MET A 33 -3.08 1.40 12.40
CA MET A 33 -2.39 2.65 12.67
C MET A 33 -2.10 2.78 14.17
N LYS A 34 -1.01 3.45 14.52
CA LYS A 34 -0.61 3.67 15.92
C LYS A 34 -1.70 4.34 16.76
N GLU A 35 -2.49 5.20 16.15
CA GLU A 35 -3.62 5.89 16.78
C GLU A 35 -4.87 5.01 16.97
N GLY A 36 -4.85 3.75 16.49
CA GLY A 36 -5.94 2.79 16.65
C GLY A 36 -6.71 2.37 15.39
N PRO A 37 -7.00 3.24 14.39
CA PRO A 37 -7.87 2.83 13.28
C PRO A 37 -7.19 1.83 12.33
N LEU A 38 -8.02 1.06 11.64
CA LEU A 38 -7.60 0.17 10.56
C LEU A 38 -7.77 0.88 9.22
N VAL A 39 -6.73 0.88 8.40
CA VAL A 39 -6.70 1.55 7.08
C VAL A 39 -6.25 0.56 6.01
N THR A 40 -6.95 0.51 4.90
CA THR A 40 -6.59 -0.33 3.75
C THR A 40 -5.66 0.44 2.80
N GLY A 41 -4.55 -0.16 2.39
CA GLY A 41 -3.63 0.45 1.43
C GLY A 41 -2.67 -0.55 0.80
N GLN A 42 -1.93 -0.10 -0.21
CA GLN A 42 -0.87 -0.89 -0.81
C GLN A 42 0.42 -0.75 0.00
N VAL A 43 1.14 -1.86 0.18
CA VAL A 43 2.54 -1.84 0.67
C VAL A 43 3.45 -1.88 -0.56
N VAL A 44 4.40 -0.96 -0.62
CA VAL A 44 5.33 -0.77 -1.74
C VAL A 44 6.77 -0.72 -1.27
N ASP A 45 7.68 -0.73 -2.23
CA ASP A 45 9.13 -0.68 -2.01
C ASP A 45 9.66 -1.89 -1.21
N CYS A 46 8.96 -3.03 -1.28
CA CYS A 46 9.36 -4.32 -0.70
C CYS A 46 8.83 -5.49 -1.54
N SER A 47 9.47 -6.66 -1.42
CA SER A 47 8.94 -7.91 -1.99
C SER A 47 7.86 -8.53 -1.06
N PRO A 48 6.93 -9.35 -1.58
CA PRO A 48 5.95 -10.04 -0.75
C PRO A 48 6.56 -10.97 0.32
N GLU A 49 7.77 -11.45 0.08
CA GLU A 49 8.49 -12.37 0.95
C GLU A 49 9.13 -11.65 2.16
N GLU A 50 9.33 -10.33 2.06
CA GLU A 50 9.92 -9.48 3.10
C GLU A 50 8.91 -9.08 4.20
N ILE A 51 7.62 -9.33 3.98
CA ILE A 51 6.57 -8.87 4.88
C ILE A 51 5.83 -10.02 5.58
N LYS A 52 5.34 -9.72 6.79
CA LYS A 52 4.47 -10.60 7.56
C LYS A 52 3.48 -9.76 8.36
N ILE A 53 2.46 -10.42 8.92
CA ILE A 53 1.58 -9.78 9.91
C ILE A 53 2.45 -9.27 11.07
N GLY A 54 2.24 -8.02 11.46
CA GLY A 54 3.02 -7.29 12.46
C GLY A 54 4.21 -6.50 11.91
N THR A 55 4.57 -6.61 10.62
CA THR A 55 5.61 -5.77 10.01
C THR A 55 5.25 -4.29 10.15
N LYS A 56 6.22 -3.47 10.60
CA LYS A 56 6.06 -2.02 10.77
C LYS A 56 6.10 -1.31 9.42
N VAL A 57 5.20 -0.35 9.25
CA VAL A 57 5.07 0.43 8.03
C VAL A 57 4.82 1.90 8.33
N THR A 58 5.16 2.73 7.35
CA THR A 58 4.91 4.18 7.38
C THR A 58 4.16 4.63 6.14
N ALA A 59 3.14 5.47 6.32
CA ALA A 59 2.39 6.07 5.23
C ALA A 59 3.26 7.01 4.41
N THR A 60 3.22 6.87 3.08
CA THR A 60 3.95 7.71 2.12
C THR A 60 3.02 8.24 1.05
N LEU A 61 3.27 9.47 0.61
CA LEU A 61 2.51 10.05 -0.50
C LEU A 61 2.98 9.43 -1.81
N ARG A 62 2.05 8.89 -2.58
CA ARG A 62 2.30 8.26 -3.87
C ARG A 62 1.20 8.62 -4.87
N ARG A 63 1.55 8.56 -6.16
CA ARG A 63 0.58 8.56 -7.26
C ARG A 63 -0.17 7.22 -7.23
N VAL A 64 -1.47 7.26 -6.91
CA VAL A 64 -2.31 6.07 -6.78
C VAL A 64 -2.97 5.72 -8.11
N ARG A 65 -3.42 6.74 -8.85
CA ARG A 65 -4.12 6.57 -10.12
C ARG A 65 -3.86 7.75 -11.05
N ALA A 66 -3.99 7.52 -12.34
CA ALA A 66 -4.11 8.57 -13.34
C ALA A 66 -5.20 8.21 -14.34
N GLU A 67 -6.05 9.17 -14.67
CA GLU A 67 -7.11 8.99 -15.65
C GLU A 67 -6.59 9.28 -17.07
N GLY A 68 -5.88 8.32 -17.66
CA GLY A 68 -5.37 8.46 -19.03
C GLY A 68 -4.21 9.45 -19.17
N LYS A 69 -3.94 9.90 -20.41
CA LYS A 69 -2.80 10.77 -20.74
C LYS A 69 -3.03 12.25 -20.40
N GLU A 70 -4.29 12.69 -20.33
CA GLU A 70 -4.67 14.09 -20.11
C GLU A 70 -5.58 14.29 -18.89
N GLY A 71 -5.91 13.23 -18.15
CA GLY A 71 -6.79 13.32 -16.98
C GLY A 71 -6.05 13.49 -15.65
N ILE A 72 -6.83 13.47 -14.57
CA ILE A 72 -6.37 13.85 -13.23
C ILE A 72 -5.42 12.78 -12.68
N ILE A 73 -4.31 13.23 -12.08
CA ILE A 73 -3.44 12.40 -11.26
C ILE A 73 -3.98 12.41 -9.83
N GLN A 74 -4.44 11.26 -9.37
CA GLN A 74 -4.90 11.09 -8.00
C GLN A 74 -3.73 10.65 -7.12
N TYR A 75 -3.35 11.52 -6.20
CA TYR A 75 -2.41 11.23 -5.13
C TYR A 75 -3.15 10.68 -3.93
N GLY A 76 -2.49 9.80 -3.21
CA GLY A 76 -3.00 9.20 -1.98
C GLY A 76 -1.87 8.56 -1.19
N TYR A 77 -2.24 7.89 -0.11
CA TYR A 77 -1.29 7.19 0.73
C TYR A 77 -1.05 5.77 0.20
N LYS A 78 0.22 5.36 0.26
CA LYS A 78 0.64 3.95 0.29
C LYS A 78 1.47 3.75 1.55
N PHE A 79 1.95 2.54 1.77
CA PHE A 79 2.77 2.20 2.93
C PHE A 79 4.12 1.64 2.48
N THR A 80 5.20 2.03 3.13
CA THR A 80 6.53 1.43 2.93
C THR A 80 6.94 0.73 4.22
N VAL A 81 7.70 -0.36 4.11
CA VAL A 81 8.30 -1.01 5.29
C VAL A 81 9.25 -0.02 5.94
N THR A 82 9.11 0.16 7.25
CA THR A 82 10.04 0.99 8.02
C THR A 82 11.38 0.24 8.09
N PRO A 83 12.53 0.91 7.86
CA PRO A 83 13.84 0.28 8.07
C PRO A 83 14.06 -0.15 9.53
#